data_AF-L1P8J0-F1
#
_entry.id   AF-L1P8J0-F1
#
_cell.length_a   1.000
_cell.length_b   1.000
_cell.length_c   1.000
_cell.angle_alpha   90.00
_cell.angle_beta   90.00
_cell.angle_gamma   90.00
#
_symmetry.space_group_name_H-M   'P 1'
#
loop_
_entity.id
_entity.type
_entity.pdbx_description
1 polymer ?
#
loop_
_entity_poly.entity_id
_entity_poly.type
_entity_poly.pdbx_seq_one_letter_code
_entity_poly.pdbx_strand_id
1 'polypeptide(L)'
;MEYYTTDLEGKNNILLFRDVKYKKEPDDSLDYDRYDENVFSCTQYDKNGNETKKYIRTYLENGLWETVYYEKGVPKSIIRKEYNIFKNLNYMYTQAFKEAVAYCKANNLFVGYGNPNGKVLVIGKEAAHIPQEETTENLEKKKEELFQSNVSQWKHILSTNEVPNYDGERPISHENPLYAYGNQFNKRDIRKEGKPYNGGTSSTYLNYEKLYEQLFLQGEKLEKINFRKEFFITEFSDYPTKESYKNEDIEALRKQSIEERKPLFAMPFFKEFPIVIVTANDYPKHYQIDLEQTFNVKWEEKTTEVGNKNWYNLHFSKDNKRILIHTRQLSNGVSNELITTIANEVKKFLK
;
A
#
# COMPACT_ATOMS: atom_id res chain seq x y z
N MET A 1 -19.96 26.32 -10.76
CA MET A 1 -20.74 27.32 -11.54
C MET A 1 -21.16 28.47 -10.61
N GLU A 2 -21.03 29.74 -11.03
CA GLU A 2 -21.38 30.95 -10.24
C GLU A 2 -22.88 31.23 -10.31
N TYR A 3 -23.53 31.44 -9.15
CA TYR A 3 -24.94 31.83 -9.08
C TYR A 3 -25.18 32.92 -8.03
N TYR A 4 -26.09 33.83 -8.36
CA TYR A 4 -26.56 34.92 -7.50
C TYR A 4 -27.98 34.62 -7.03
N THR A 5 -28.27 34.82 -5.73
CA THR A 5 -29.64 34.74 -5.18
C THR A 5 -29.86 35.77 -4.08
N THR A 6 -31.12 35.98 -3.70
CA THR A 6 -31.52 36.80 -2.55
C THR A 6 -32.02 35.94 -1.39
N ASP A 7 -31.97 36.44 -0.16
CA ASP A 7 -32.58 35.78 1.01
C ASP A 7 -34.12 35.79 0.94
N LEU A 8 -34.79 35.09 1.87
CA LEU A 8 -36.27 35.01 1.92
C LEU A 8 -36.98 36.35 1.86
N GLU A 9 -36.36 37.37 2.44
CA GLU A 9 -36.95 38.69 2.56
C GLU A 9 -36.61 39.59 1.37
N GLY A 10 -35.80 39.11 0.42
CA GLY A 10 -35.38 39.84 -0.78
C GLY A 10 -34.44 41.01 -0.50
N LYS A 11 -33.76 41.04 0.66
CA LYS A 11 -33.00 42.21 1.12
C LYS A 11 -31.50 42.11 0.94
N ASN A 12 -30.95 40.90 0.85
CA ASN A 12 -29.50 40.68 0.78
C ASN A 12 -29.11 39.86 -0.45
N ASN A 13 -27.96 40.18 -1.05
CA ASN A 13 -27.38 39.42 -2.18
C ASN A 13 -26.44 38.33 -1.66
N ILE A 14 -26.60 37.09 -2.16
CA ILE A 14 -25.75 35.94 -1.83
C ILE A 14 -25.12 35.36 -3.11
N LEU A 15 -23.82 35.08 -3.03
CA LEU A 15 -23.00 34.48 -4.09
C LEU A 15 -22.65 33.03 -3.73
N LEU A 16 -22.91 32.06 -4.62
CA LEU A 16 -22.72 30.63 -4.40
C LEU A 16 -21.92 29.94 -5.52
N PHE A 17 -21.12 28.94 -5.16
CA PHE A 17 -20.36 28.04 -6.07
C PHE A 17 -20.68 26.57 -5.71
N ARG A 18 -20.90 25.65 -6.68
CA ARG A 18 -21.34 24.24 -6.46
C ARG A 18 -20.72 23.22 -7.44
N ASP A 19 -20.59 21.94 -7.03
CA ASP A 19 -20.62 20.71 -7.87
C ASP A 19 -20.93 19.36 -7.12
N VAL A 20 -21.95 18.62 -7.64
CA VAL A 20 -22.41 17.18 -7.57
C VAL A 20 -22.74 16.44 -6.22
N LYS A 21 -23.86 15.68 -6.20
CA LYS A 21 -24.76 15.21 -5.10
C LYS A 21 -24.45 13.86 -4.36
N TYR A 22 -24.82 13.76 -3.07
CA TYR A 22 -25.49 12.58 -2.41
C TYR A 22 -26.26 12.96 -1.10
N LYS A 23 -27.27 12.18 -0.68
CA LYS A 23 -28.26 12.37 0.45
C LYS A 23 -27.91 11.49 1.69
N LYS A 24 -28.31 11.72 2.97
CA LYS A 24 -28.87 12.81 3.80
C LYS A 24 -28.75 12.38 5.31
N GLU A 25 -28.51 13.29 6.25
CA GLU A 25 -28.68 13.12 7.73
C GLU A 25 -28.78 14.52 8.44
N PRO A 26 -29.06 14.66 9.76
CA PRO A 26 -30.35 14.90 10.43
C PRO A 26 -30.58 16.35 11.01
N ASP A 27 -31.65 16.51 11.81
CA ASP A 27 -32.70 17.54 11.70
C ASP A 27 -32.59 18.84 12.53
N ASP A 28 -31.53 19.10 13.32
CA ASP A 28 -31.60 20.12 14.39
C ASP A 28 -30.51 21.21 14.37
N SER A 29 -30.15 21.78 13.22
CA SER A 29 -29.32 23.00 13.20
C SER A 29 -29.79 24.04 12.18
N LEU A 30 -29.91 25.29 12.63
CA LEU A 30 -30.11 26.56 11.88
C LEU A 30 -30.58 26.42 10.43
N ASP A 31 -31.86 26.12 10.19
CA ASP A 31 -32.57 26.13 8.88
C ASP A 31 -31.64 26.01 7.65
N TYR A 32 -30.78 24.98 7.70
CA TYR A 32 -29.61 24.80 6.81
C TYR A 32 -30.06 24.46 5.37
N ASP A 33 -31.35 24.15 5.19
CA ASP A 33 -32.00 23.67 3.97
C ASP A 33 -31.96 24.64 2.76
N ARG A 34 -31.35 25.83 2.89
CA ARG A 34 -31.17 26.76 1.77
C ARG A 34 -29.76 26.87 1.24
N TYR A 35 -28.76 26.39 1.96
CA TYR A 35 -27.37 26.50 1.53
C TYR A 35 -26.76 25.13 1.34
N ASP A 36 -26.60 24.83 0.05
CA ASP A 36 -25.97 23.66 -0.50
C ASP A 36 -24.65 23.36 0.21
N GLU A 37 -24.45 22.08 0.51
CA GLU A 37 -23.31 21.50 1.21
C GLU A 37 -21.98 21.76 0.48
N ASN A 38 -22.06 22.25 -0.76
CA ASN A 38 -20.98 22.59 -1.68
C ASN A 38 -20.43 24.03 -1.53
N VAL A 39 -20.88 24.82 -0.55
CA VAL A 39 -20.47 26.23 -0.39
C VAL A 39 -19.16 26.34 0.41
N PHE A 40 -18.06 26.72 -0.26
CA PHE A 40 -16.72 26.93 0.30
C PHE A 40 -16.59 28.19 1.17
N SER A 41 -17.36 29.23 0.84
CA SER A 41 -17.43 30.46 1.62
C SER A 41 -18.77 31.16 1.39
N CYS A 42 -19.35 31.73 2.44
CA CYS A 42 -20.57 32.52 2.36
C CYS A 42 -20.37 33.81 3.15
N THR A 43 -20.71 34.94 2.53
CA THR A 43 -20.55 36.26 3.14
C THR A 43 -21.86 37.03 3.03
N GLN A 44 -22.35 37.55 4.15
CA GLN A 44 -23.57 38.35 4.24
C GLN A 44 -23.21 39.82 4.41
N TYR A 45 -23.81 40.66 3.57
CA TYR A 45 -23.64 42.11 3.59
C TYR A 45 -24.91 42.79 4.14
N ASP A 46 -24.75 43.97 4.76
CA ASP A 46 -25.88 44.85 5.06
C ASP A 46 -26.28 45.70 3.84
N LYS A 47 -27.37 46.46 3.99
CA LYS A 47 -27.89 47.39 2.97
C LYS A 47 -26.91 48.48 2.52
N ASN A 48 -25.82 48.71 3.25
CA ASN A 48 -24.79 49.70 2.95
C ASN A 48 -23.54 49.03 2.34
N GLY A 49 -23.56 47.72 2.12
CA GLY A 49 -22.43 46.95 1.57
C GLY A 49 -21.38 46.53 2.60
N ASN A 50 -21.65 46.65 3.91
CA ASN A 50 -20.70 46.21 4.94
C ASN A 50 -20.86 44.73 5.24
N GLU A 51 -19.75 43.99 5.39
CA GLU A 51 -19.76 42.59 5.83
C GLU A 51 -20.29 42.48 7.27
N THR A 52 -21.37 41.73 7.45
CA THR A 52 -21.96 41.49 8.77
C THR A 52 -21.61 40.12 9.31
N LYS A 53 -21.58 39.10 8.44
CA LYS A 53 -21.23 37.72 8.77
C LYS A 53 -20.45 37.09 7.64
N LYS A 54 -19.47 36.26 7.99
CA LYS A 54 -18.68 35.50 7.01
C LYS A 54 -18.42 34.09 7.53
N TYR A 55 -18.55 33.13 6.62
CA TYR A 55 -18.24 31.73 6.82
C TYR A 55 -17.14 31.36 5.83
N ILE A 56 -16.07 30.77 6.33
CA ILE A 56 -15.01 30.20 5.50
C ILE A 56 -14.86 28.75 5.94
N ARG A 57 -14.97 27.83 4.99
CA ARG A 57 -14.68 26.42 5.21
C ARG A 57 -13.26 26.14 4.72
N THR A 58 -12.38 25.79 5.65
CA THR A 58 -11.00 25.42 5.34
C THR A 58 -10.87 23.91 5.39
N TYR A 59 -10.35 23.33 4.31
CA TYR A 59 -10.03 21.91 4.22
C TYR A 59 -8.53 21.75 4.55
N LEU A 60 -8.23 20.87 5.50
CA LEU A 60 -6.88 20.54 5.90
C LEU A 60 -6.41 19.28 5.16
N GLU A 61 -5.10 19.15 4.94
CA GLU A 61 -4.49 18.04 4.18
C GLU A 61 -4.78 16.65 4.78
N ASN A 62 -5.15 16.58 6.05
CA ASN A 62 -5.48 15.34 6.76
C ASN A 62 -6.97 14.95 6.68
N GLY A 63 -7.76 15.60 5.82
CA GLY A 63 -9.19 15.29 5.66
C GLY A 63 -10.09 15.88 6.75
N LEU A 64 -9.52 16.67 7.66
CA LEU A 64 -10.30 17.51 8.56
C LEU A 64 -10.78 18.76 7.83
N TRP A 65 -11.92 19.28 8.26
CA TRP A 65 -12.29 20.65 7.93
C TRP A 65 -12.66 21.42 9.19
N GLU A 66 -12.41 22.72 9.13
CA GLU A 66 -12.87 23.67 10.12
C GLU A 66 -13.70 24.75 9.45
N THR A 67 -14.80 25.12 10.08
CA THR A 67 -15.52 26.34 9.71
C THR A 67 -15.22 27.38 10.77
N VAL A 68 -14.67 28.51 10.31
CA VAL A 68 -14.45 29.68 11.16
C VAL A 68 -15.60 30.65 10.91
N TYR A 69 -16.31 30.99 11.98
CA TYR A 69 -17.41 31.95 11.94
C TYR A 69 -16.91 33.34 12.33
N TYR A 70 -17.15 34.32 11.46
CA TYR A 70 -16.84 35.71 11.71
C TYR A 70 -18.13 36.53 11.84
N GLU A 71 -18.17 37.41 12.83
CA GLU A 71 -19.21 38.43 12.99
C GLU A 71 -18.53 39.80 13.02
N LYS A 72 -18.91 40.69 12.10
CA LYS A 72 -18.28 42.02 11.92
C LYS A 72 -16.74 41.96 11.82
N GLY A 73 -16.21 40.95 11.13
CA GLY A 73 -14.77 40.75 10.95
C GLY A 73 -14.04 40.07 12.12
N VAL A 74 -14.73 39.75 13.23
CA VAL A 74 -14.12 39.10 14.40
C VAL A 74 -14.50 37.61 14.43
N PRO A 75 -13.53 36.68 14.53
CA PRO A 75 -13.83 35.25 14.66
C PRO A 75 -14.50 34.98 16.01
N LYS A 76 -15.72 34.43 15.99
CA LYS A 76 -16.53 34.23 17.19
C LYS A 76 -16.64 32.76 17.60
N SER A 77 -16.54 31.83 16.66
CA SER A 77 -16.54 30.39 16.96
C SER A 77 -15.87 29.58 15.86
N ILE A 78 -15.29 28.44 16.26
CA ILE A 78 -14.73 27.43 15.35
C ILE A 78 -15.52 26.15 15.58
N ILE A 79 -16.15 25.65 14.52
CA ILE A 79 -16.77 24.33 14.53
C ILE A 79 -15.82 23.37 13.82
N ARG A 80 -15.29 22.41 14.58
CA ARG A 80 -14.52 21.29 14.07
C ARG A 80 -15.45 20.09 14.00
N LYS A 81 -15.56 19.49 12.82
CA LYS A 81 -16.25 18.22 12.66
C LYS A 81 -15.28 17.27 11.99
N GLU A 82 -14.94 16.20 12.68
CA GLU A 82 -14.40 15.02 12.00
C GLU A 82 -15.53 14.47 11.15
N TYR A 83 -15.43 14.69 9.85
CA TYR A 83 -16.08 13.81 8.92
C TYR A 83 -14.98 12.91 8.36
N ASN A 84 -15.24 11.61 8.30
CA ASN A 84 -14.63 10.79 7.27
C ASN A 84 -15.11 11.37 5.94
N ILE A 85 -14.47 12.45 5.48
CA ILE A 85 -14.50 12.80 4.07
C ILE A 85 -14.00 11.51 3.44
N PHE A 86 -14.93 10.77 2.83
CA PHE A 86 -14.60 9.64 1.99
C PHE A 86 -13.40 10.09 1.19
N LYS A 87 -12.27 9.38 1.38
CA LYS A 87 -11.09 9.44 0.51
C LYS A 87 -11.55 9.16 -0.92
N ASN A 88 -12.22 10.12 -1.56
CA ASN A 88 -12.13 10.24 -2.99
C ASN A 88 -10.76 10.85 -3.21
N LEU A 89 -9.92 10.06 -3.91
CA LEU A 89 -8.57 10.38 -4.40
C LEU A 89 -7.41 9.86 -3.53
N ASN A 90 -7.31 8.52 -3.40
CA ASN A 90 -6.02 7.81 -3.58
C ASN A 90 -6.15 6.27 -3.66
N TYR A 91 -7.36 5.71 -3.75
CA TYR A 91 -7.56 4.29 -4.09
C TYR A 91 -7.80 4.06 -5.58
N MET A 92 -7.54 5.05 -6.44
CA MET A 92 -7.34 4.75 -7.85
C MET A 92 -5.97 4.12 -8.01
N TYR A 93 -5.95 2.96 -8.65
CA TYR A 93 -4.74 2.34 -9.13
C TYR A 93 -3.96 3.34 -10.00
N THR A 94 -2.70 3.60 -9.64
CA THR A 94 -1.86 4.55 -10.37
C THR A 94 -1.72 4.11 -11.82
N GLN A 95 -1.47 5.09 -12.70
CA GLN A 95 -1.21 4.77 -14.11
C GLN A 95 0.02 3.84 -14.24
N ALA A 96 1.05 4.09 -13.43
CA ALA A 96 2.22 3.22 -13.34
C ALA A 96 1.86 1.77 -12.96
N PHE A 97 0.95 1.55 -12.00
CA PHE A 97 0.50 0.20 -11.64
C PHE A 97 -0.29 -0.47 -12.77
N LYS A 98 -1.19 0.27 -13.44
CA LYS A 98 -1.94 -0.26 -14.60
C LYS A 98 -0.99 -0.69 -15.72
N GLU A 99 0.05 0.10 -15.98
CA GLU A 99 1.10 -0.24 -16.94
C GLU A 99 1.91 -1.45 -16.50
N ALA A 100 2.25 -1.58 -15.22
CA ALA A 100 2.92 -2.78 -14.69
C ALA A 100 2.07 -4.04 -14.88
N VAL A 101 0.75 -3.99 -14.59
CA VAL A 101 -0.16 -5.11 -14.84
C VAL A 101 -0.26 -5.44 -16.34
N ALA A 102 -0.33 -4.43 -17.21
CA ALA A 102 -0.35 -4.62 -18.65
C ALA A 102 0.95 -5.25 -19.17
N TYR A 103 2.10 -4.81 -18.66
CA TYR A 103 3.40 -5.37 -18.96
C TYR A 103 3.49 -6.83 -18.52
N CYS A 104 3.09 -7.15 -17.29
CA CYS A 104 3.05 -8.51 -16.78
C CYS A 104 2.17 -9.42 -17.65
N LYS A 105 1.01 -8.94 -18.09
CA LYS A 105 0.15 -9.68 -19.03
C LYS A 105 0.85 -9.96 -20.37
N ALA A 106 1.51 -8.95 -20.93
CA ALA A 106 2.15 -9.08 -22.24
C ALA A 106 3.38 -10.00 -22.21
N ASN A 107 4.02 -10.14 -21.04
CA ASN A 107 5.26 -10.89 -20.87
C ASN A 107 5.09 -12.15 -19.99
N ASN A 108 3.86 -12.54 -19.67
CA ASN A 108 3.59 -13.75 -18.88
C ASN A 108 4.30 -13.76 -17.51
N LEU A 109 4.23 -12.63 -16.80
CA LEU A 109 4.88 -12.42 -15.51
C LEU A 109 3.89 -12.30 -14.36
N PHE A 110 4.32 -12.70 -13.17
CA PHE A 110 3.58 -12.48 -11.93
C PHE A 110 3.68 -11.01 -11.48
N VAL A 111 2.56 -10.41 -11.08
CA VAL A 111 2.52 -8.99 -10.66
C VAL A 111 2.97 -8.86 -9.20
N GLY A 112 2.26 -9.53 -8.30
CA GLY A 112 2.42 -9.36 -6.86
C GLY A 112 1.10 -9.44 -6.09
N TYR A 113 1.19 -9.22 -4.78
CA TYR A 113 0.09 -9.19 -3.83
C TYR A 113 0.18 -7.96 -2.90
N GLY A 114 -0.94 -7.57 -2.29
CA GLY A 114 -1.02 -6.47 -1.33
C GLY A 114 -1.50 -5.16 -1.94
N ASN A 115 -1.29 -4.06 -1.23
CA ASN A 115 -1.76 -2.74 -1.64
C ASN A 115 -0.78 -2.08 -2.63
N PRO A 116 -1.16 -1.87 -3.91
CA PRO A 116 -0.27 -1.19 -4.87
C PRO A 116 -0.03 0.28 -4.52
N ASN A 117 -0.88 0.88 -3.69
CA ASN A 117 -0.70 2.22 -3.15
C ASN A 117 -0.10 2.20 -1.72
N GLY A 118 0.46 1.05 -1.31
CA GLY A 118 1.14 0.88 -0.03
C GLY A 118 2.44 1.67 0.05
N LYS A 119 2.99 1.79 1.25
CA LYS A 119 4.25 2.51 1.50
C LYS A 119 5.48 1.63 1.37
N VAL A 120 5.30 0.31 1.48
CA VAL A 120 6.39 -0.66 1.53
C VAL A 120 6.29 -1.63 0.37
N LEU A 121 7.32 -1.71 -0.46
CA LEU A 121 7.51 -2.79 -1.43
C LEU A 121 8.45 -3.84 -0.82
N VAL A 122 8.02 -5.09 -0.78
CA VAL A 122 8.89 -6.22 -0.40
C VAL A 122 9.16 -7.09 -1.62
N ILE A 123 10.44 -7.35 -1.87
CA ILE A 123 10.88 -8.25 -2.95
C ILE A 123 11.58 -9.45 -2.29
N GLY A 124 11.00 -10.63 -2.45
CA GLY A 124 11.58 -11.88 -2.01
C GLY A 124 12.35 -12.62 -3.11
N LYS A 125 12.63 -13.90 -2.87
CA LYS A 125 13.34 -14.76 -3.82
C LYS A 125 12.37 -15.39 -4.83
N GLU A 126 11.47 -16.25 -4.34
CA GLU A 126 10.62 -17.17 -5.11
C GLU A 126 9.33 -17.45 -4.34
N ALA A 127 8.22 -17.65 -5.05
CA ALA A 127 6.94 -18.02 -4.44
C ALA A 127 6.93 -19.50 -4.02
N ALA A 128 7.24 -19.83 -2.77
CA ALA A 128 7.44 -21.23 -2.33
C ALA A 128 6.14 -22.07 -2.26
N HIS A 129 5.63 -22.54 -3.40
CA HIS A 129 4.35 -23.27 -3.48
C HIS A 129 4.43 -24.70 -4.02
N ILE A 130 5.61 -25.23 -4.39
CA ILE A 130 5.71 -26.56 -5.00
C ILE A 130 6.39 -27.63 -4.11
N PRO A 131 5.81 -28.86 -4.01
CA PRO A 131 6.42 -30.04 -3.37
C PRO A 131 7.71 -30.54 -4.05
N GLN A 132 8.42 -31.49 -3.41
CA GLN A 132 9.77 -31.94 -3.81
C GLN A 132 9.88 -32.82 -5.04
N GLU A 133 8.77 -33.29 -5.56
CA GLU A 133 8.73 -34.38 -6.56
C GLU A 133 8.26 -33.91 -7.95
N GLU A 134 8.41 -32.62 -8.27
CA GLU A 134 7.87 -32.08 -9.52
C GLU A 134 8.87 -32.02 -10.66
N THR A 135 8.40 -32.40 -11.85
CA THR A 135 9.15 -32.32 -13.12
C THR A 135 9.23 -30.87 -13.63
N THR A 136 10.25 -30.56 -14.42
CA THR A 136 10.44 -29.24 -15.06
C THR A 136 9.21 -28.77 -15.84
N GLU A 137 8.57 -29.66 -16.60
CA GLU A 137 7.33 -29.37 -17.36
C GLU A 137 6.16 -28.99 -16.43
N ASN A 138 6.02 -29.65 -15.27
CA ASN A 138 5.01 -29.29 -14.28
C ASN A 138 5.28 -27.93 -13.63
N LEU A 139 6.57 -27.56 -13.45
CA LEU A 139 6.95 -26.25 -12.92
C LEU A 139 6.57 -25.12 -13.88
N GLU A 140 6.82 -25.28 -15.18
CA GLU A 140 6.46 -24.30 -16.20
C GLU A 140 4.94 -24.12 -16.29
N LYS A 141 4.19 -25.23 -16.32
CA LYS A 141 2.73 -25.18 -16.33
C LYS A 141 2.17 -24.49 -15.07
N LYS A 142 2.74 -24.76 -13.90
CA LYS A 142 2.31 -24.11 -12.65
C LYS A 142 2.69 -22.64 -12.57
N LYS A 143 3.86 -22.25 -13.11
CA LYS A 143 4.20 -20.83 -13.31
C LYS A 143 3.10 -20.17 -14.15
N GLU A 144 2.76 -20.77 -15.29
CA GLU A 144 1.70 -20.31 -16.19
C GLU A 144 0.36 -20.11 -15.46
N GLU A 145 -0.14 -21.14 -14.81
CA GLU A 145 -1.41 -21.09 -14.08
C GLU A 145 -1.41 -20.01 -12.97
N LEU A 146 -0.31 -19.90 -12.22
CA LEU A 146 -0.18 -18.95 -11.12
C LEU A 146 -0.20 -17.51 -11.60
N PHE A 147 0.57 -17.17 -12.64
CA PHE A 147 0.59 -15.79 -13.12
C PHE A 147 -0.66 -15.44 -13.93
N GLN A 148 -1.22 -16.38 -14.72
CA GLN A 148 -2.47 -16.11 -15.46
C GLN A 148 -3.61 -15.83 -14.47
N SER A 149 -3.65 -16.58 -13.36
CA SER A 149 -4.58 -16.31 -12.26
C SER A 149 -4.32 -14.93 -11.65
N ASN A 150 -3.07 -14.61 -11.27
CA ASN A 150 -2.73 -13.32 -10.65
C ASN A 150 -3.04 -12.11 -11.55
N VAL A 151 -2.68 -12.17 -12.84
CA VAL A 151 -2.97 -11.11 -13.81
C VAL A 151 -4.47 -10.98 -14.04
N SER A 152 -5.20 -12.09 -14.14
CA SER A 152 -6.66 -12.06 -14.34
C SER A 152 -7.38 -11.43 -13.15
N GLN A 153 -6.95 -11.74 -11.93
CA GLN A 153 -7.48 -11.14 -10.71
C GLN A 153 -7.20 -9.63 -10.67
N TRP A 154 -5.96 -9.20 -10.98
CA TRP A 154 -5.64 -7.77 -11.06
C TRP A 154 -6.45 -7.04 -12.14
N LYS A 155 -6.63 -7.64 -13.32
CA LYS A 155 -7.48 -7.05 -14.37
C LYS A 155 -8.93 -6.89 -13.93
N HIS A 156 -9.47 -7.89 -13.22
CA HIS A 156 -10.81 -7.80 -12.66
C HIS A 156 -10.91 -6.60 -11.71
N ILE A 157 -10.00 -6.52 -10.73
CA ILE A 157 -9.90 -5.43 -9.77
C ILE A 157 -9.79 -4.06 -10.45
N LEU A 158 -8.92 -3.94 -11.46
CA LEU A 158 -8.75 -2.69 -12.23
C LEU A 158 -10.02 -2.30 -13.01
N SER A 159 -10.78 -3.29 -13.49
CA SER A 159 -12.01 -3.05 -14.25
C SER A 159 -13.20 -2.67 -13.37
N THR A 160 -13.26 -3.20 -12.16
CA THR A 160 -14.32 -2.91 -11.18
C THR A 160 -13.98 -1.74 -10.26
N ASN A 161 -12.72 -1.28 -10.29
CA ASN A 161 -12.14 -0.36 -9.31
C ASN A 161 -12.37 -0.85 -7.87
N GLU A 162 -12.20 -2.16 -7.64
CA GLU A 162 -12.37 -2.73 -6.30
C GLU A 162 -11.42 -2.05 -5.31
N VAL A 163 -11.97 -1.62 -4.18
CA VAL A 163 -11.24 -1.02 -3.06
C VAL A 163 -11.09 -2.04 -1.94
N PRO A 164 -9.87 -2.29 -1.43
CA PRO A 164 -9.68 -3.26 -0.38
C PRO A 164 -10.23 -2.79 0.97
N ASN A 165 -11.07 -3.60 1.62
CA ASN A 165 -11.57 -3.33 2.98
C ASN A 165 -10.62 -3.87 4.09
N TYR A 166 -9.43 -3.29 4.29
CA TYR A 166 -8.36 -3.89 5.14
C TYR A 166 -8.74 -4.08 6.60
N ASP A 167 -9.73 -3.35 7.09
CA ASP A 167 -10.12 -3.36 8.49
C ASP A 167 -11.41 -4.17 8.75
N GLY A 168 -12.00 -4.79 7.71
CA GLY A 168 -13.24 -5.56 7.79
C GLY A 168 -13.08 -7.08 7.79
N GLU A 169 -14.18 -7.79 8.07
CA GLU A 169 -14.26 -9.24 7.87
C GLU A 169 -14.18 -9.59 6.38
N ARG A 170 -13.42 -10.66 6.08
CA ARG A 170 -13.11 -11.12 4.73
C ARG A 170 -13.01 -12.64 4.71
N PRO A 171 -13.39 -13.30 3.61
CA PRO A 171 -13.07 -14.71 3.43
C PRO A 171 -11.54 -14.89 3.35
N ILE A 172 -11.03 -15.98 3.91
CA ILE A 172 -9.65 -16.41 3.65
C ILE A 172 -9.64 -16.92 2.21
N SER A 173 -9.24 -16.07 1.27
CA SER A 173 -9.18 -16.41 -0.16
C SER A 173 -7.80 -16.13 -0.74
N HIS A 174 -7.42 -16.96 -1.71
CA HIS A 174 -6.28 -16.76 -2.60
C HIS A 174 -6.70 -16.13 -3.94
N GLU A 175 -7.99 -15.82 -4.09
CA GLU A 175 -8.60 -15.34 -5.33
C GLU A 175 -8.57 -13.81 -5.46
N ASN A 176 -8.07 -13.11 -4.45
CA ASN A 176 -7.92 -11.66 -4.50
C ASN A 176 -6.52 -11.22 -4.07
N PRO A 177 -5.72 -10.63 -4.99
CA PRO A 177 -4.34 -10.32 -4.71
C PRO A 177 -4.16 -9.14 -3.73
N LEU A 178 -5.16 -8.27 -3.55
CA LEU A 178 -5.08 -7.18 -2.56
C LEU A 178 -4.93 -7.68 -1.13
N TYR A 179 -5.49 -8.85 -0.84
CA TYR A 179 -5.54 -9.44 0.50
C TYR A 179 -5.37 -10.96 0.47
N ALA A 180 -4.58 -11.48 -0.47
CA ALA A 180 -4.31 -12.92 -0.60
C ALA A 180 -3.87 -13.51 0.75
N TYR A 181 -4.53 -14.56 1.23
CA TYR A 181 -4.30 -15.14 2.57
C TYR A 181 -4.52 -14.15 3.73
N GLY A 182 -5.40 -13.17 3.56
CA GLY A 182 -5.87 -12.26 4.61
C GLY A 182 -6.58 -13.00 5.74
N ASN A 183 -6.80 -12.30 6.86
CA ASN A 183 -7.57 -12.79 8.02
C ASN A 183 -7.02 -14.02 8.75
N GLN A 184 -5.81 -14.45 8.42
CA GLN A 184 -5.10 -15.43 9.24
C GLN A 184 -4.73 -14.81 10.59
N PHE A 185 -4.78 -15.61 11.64
CA PHE A 185 -4.34 -15.20 12.96
C PHE A 185 -2.84 -14.89 12.94
N ASN A 186 -2.44 -13.87 13.70
CA ASN A 186 -1.05 -13.48 13.94
C ASN A 186 -0.35 -14.46 14.90
N LYS A 187 -0.32 -15.73 14.47
CA LYS A 187 0.31 -16.88 15.10
C LYS A 187 0.79 -17.83 14.02
N ARG A 188 1.79 -18.64 14.36
CA ARG A 188 2.35 -19.60 13.42
C ARG A 188 1.37 -20.73 13.16
N ASP A 189 1.18 -21.05 11.90
CA ASP A 189 0.55 -22.31 11.50
C ASP A 189 1.54 -23.46 11.70
N ILE A 190 1.17 -24.40 12.58
CA ILE A 190 1.99 -25.58 12.92
C ILE A 190 1.37 -26.78 12.23
N ARG A 191 1.29 -26.73 10.90
CA ARG A 191 0.91 -27.89 10.10
C ARG A 191 1.96 -28.99 10.31
N LYS A 192 1.52 -30.06 10.95
CA LYS A 192 2.19 -31.36 11.00
C LYS A 192 1.22 -32.38 10.41
N GLU A 193 1.75 -33.48 9.90
CA GLU A 193 0.94 -34.61 9.46
C GLU A 193 -0.10 -34.98 10.53
N GLY A 194 -1.36 -35.07 10.13
CA GLY A 194 -2.48 -35.37 11.04
C GLY A 194 -3.02 -34.21 11.89
N LYS A 195 -2.50 -32.98 11.79
CA LYS A 195 -3.06 -31.81 12.50
C LYS A 195 -3.85 -30.88 11.57
N PRO A 196 -5.09 -30.49 11.94
CA PRO A 196 -5.88 -29.58 11.13
C PRO A 196 -5.25 -28.18 11.10
N TYR A 197 -5.59 -27.42 10.07
CA TYR A 197 -5.23 -26.01 9.96
C TYR A 197 -5.74 -25.23 11.17
N ASN A 198 -4.85 -24.47 11.82
CA ASN A 198 -5.16 -23.78 13.08
C ASN A 198 -5.55 -22.29 12.89
N GLY A 199 -5.73 -21.86 11.64
CA GLY A 199 -6.03 -20.48 11.27
C GLY A 199 -4.82 -19.53 11.27
N GLY A 200 -3.61 -20.01 11.61
CA GLY A 200 -2.38 -19.22 11.62
C GLY A 200 -1.78 -19.00 10.23
N THR A 201 -0.58 -18.41 10.18
CA THR A 201 0.13 -18.10 8.93
C THR A 201 1.59 -18.59 8.91
N SER A 202 2.27 -18.36 7.80
CA SER A 202 3.69 -18.72 7.59
C SER A 202 4.63 -17.86 8.46
N SER A 203 5.83 -18.38 8.75
CA SER A 203 6.86 -17.60 9.44
C SER A 203 7.18 -16.28 8.70
N THR A 204 7.19 -16.32 7.37
CA THR A 204 7.45 -15.14 6.53
C THR A 204 6.40 -14.05 6.75
N TYR A 205 5.12 -14.41 6.70
CA TYR A 205 4.04 -13.44 6.89
C TYR A 205 3.98 -12.91 8.32
N LEU A 206 4.34 -13.72 9.33
CA LEU A 206 4.49 -13.21 10.70
C LEU A 206 5.62 -12.19 10.82
N ASN A 207 6.72 -12.34 10.08
CA ASN A 207 7.80 -11.37 10.12
C ASN A 207 7.44 -10.08 9.36
N TYR A 208 6.70 -10.18 8.25
CA TYR A 208 6.12 -9.01 7.58
C TYR A 208 5.10 -8.30 8.48
N GLU A 209 4.26 -9.05 9.20
CA GLU A 209 3.33 -8.49 10.18
C GLU A 209 4.06 -7.76 11.30
N LYS A 210 5.05 -8.39 11.94
CA LYS A 210 5.86 -7.72 12.96
C LYS A 210 6.51 -6.44 12.45
N LEU A 211 7.02 -6.46 11.22
CA LEU A 211 7.61 -5.27 10.61
C LEU A 211 6.55 -4.17 10.42
N TYR A 212 5.37 -4.51 9.92
CA TYR A 212 4.23 -3.60 9.82
C TYR A 212 3.82 -3.03 11.18
N GLU A 213 3.67 -3.87 12.20
CA GLU A 213 3.34 -3.48 13.58
C GLU A 213 4.38 -2.49 14.12
N GLN A 214 5.67 -2.78 13.93
CA GLN A 214 6.75 -1.89 14.35
C GLN A 214 6.74 -0.56 13.58
N LEU A 215 6.51 -0.58 12.27
CA LEU A 215 6.54 0.62 11.42
C LEU A 215 5.34 1.54 11.65
N PHE A 216 4.13 0.97 11.73
CA PHE A 216 2.89 1.74 11.61
C PHE A 216 2.02 1.70 12.87
N LEU A 217 2.24 0.74 13.78
CA LEU A 217 1.42 0.55 14.99
C LEU A 217 2.24 0.66 16.29
N GLN A 218 3.43 1.26 16.23
CA GLN A 218 4.30 1.44 17.42
C GLN A 218 4.63 0.12 18.14
N GLY A 219 4.57 -1.01 17.42
CA GLY A 219 4.79 -2.35 17.96
C GLY A 219 3.57 -3.00 18.60
N GLU A 220 2.37 -2.38 18.52
CA GLU A 220 1.12 -3.02 18.93
C GLU A 220 0.86 -4.26 18.07
N LYS A 221 0.67 -5.39 18.75
CA LYS A 221 0.44 -6.68 18.10
C LYS A 221 -1.03 -6.85 17.73
N LEU A 222 -1.32 -7.09 16.45
CA LEU A 222 -2.68 -7.38 15.99
C LEU A 222 -3.05 -8.85 16.22
N GLU A 223 -4.35 -9.13 16.38
CA GLU A 223 -4.87 -10.50 16.48
C GLU A 223 -4.75 -11.25 15.14
N LYS A 224 -4.99 -10.56 14.03
CA LYS A 224 -4.92 -11.06 12.65
C LYS A 224 -3.89 -10.28 11.87
N ILE A 225 -3.25 -10.93 10.89
CA ILE A 225 -2.29 -10.25 10.03
C ILE A 225 -2.99 -9.22 9.13
N ASN A 226 -2.43 -8.02 9.04
CA ASN A 226 -2.94 -6.94 8.20
C ASN A 226 -1.86 -6.13 7.47
N PHE A 227 -0.59 -6.58 7.46
CA PHE A 227 0.53 -5.86 6.84
C PHE A 227 0.28 -5.43 5.39
N ARG A 228 -0.49 -6.22 4.62
CA ARG A 228 -0.88 -5.92 3.23
C ARG A 228 -1.57 -4.57 3.05
N LYS A 229 -2.11 -3.97 4.12
CA LYS A 229 -2.66 -2.61 4.11
C LYS A 229 -1.62 -1.58 3.64
N GLU A 230 -0.37 -1.74 4.04
CA GLU A 230 0.72 -0.80 3.73
C GLU A 230 1.81 -1.43 2.86
N PHE A 231 1.67 -2.71 2.50
CA PHE A 231 2.69 -3.49 1.81
C PHE A 231 2.20 -3.99 0.46
N PHE A 232 3.06 -3.89 -0.55
CA PHE A 232 3.01 -4.65 -1.78
C PHE A 232 4.17 -5.66 -1.78
N ILE A 233 3.92 -6.91 -2.15
CA ILE A 233 4.92 -7.98 -2.16
C ILE A 233 5.01 -8.61 -3.54
N THR A 234 6.23 -8.92 -3.96
CA THR A 234 6.53 -9.65 -5.20
C THR A 234 7.85 -10.41 -5.05
N GLU A 235 8.26 -11.17 -6.07
CA GLU A 235 9.42 -12.06 -6.01
C GLU A 235 10.38 -11.78 -7.17
N PHE A 236 11.69 -12.00 -6.98
CA PHE A 236 12.66 -11.88 -8.08
C PHE A 236 12.48 -12.93 -9.16
N SER A 237 12.04 -14.13 -8.81
CA SER A 237 11.73 -15.23 -9.72
C SER A 237 10.27 -15.65 -9.57
N ASP A 238 9.63 -15.89 -10.72
CA ASP A 238 8.24 -16.36 -10.81
C ASP A 238 8.12 -17.88 -10.70
N TYR A 239 9.23 -18.59 -10.81
CA TYR A 239 9.21 -20.03 -10.63
C TYR A 239 9.00 -20.35 -9.14
N PRO A 240 7.93 -21.08 -8.80
CA PRO A 240 7.59 -21.37 -7.42
C PRO A 240 8.44 -22.53 -6.84
N THR A 241 9.76 -22.41 -6.96
CA THR A 241 10.72 -23.41 -6.52
C THR A 241 11.27 -23.04 -5.14
N LYS A 242 11.94 -24.00 -4.48
CA LYS A 242 12.75 -23.71 -3.30
C LYS A 242 14.20 -23.55 -3.76
N GLU A 243 14.88 -22.52 -3.28
CA GLU A 243 16.34 -22.36 -3.49
C GLU A 243 17.15 -23.62 -3.14
N SER A 244 16.65 -24.47 -2.23
CA SER A 244 17.30 -25.73 -1.88
C SER A 244 17.32 -26.80 -3.00
N TYR A 245 16.57 -26.64 -4.10
CA TYR A 245 16.68 -27.54 -5.26
C TYR A 245 17.97 -27.25 -6.02
N LYS A 246 18.97 -28.10 -5.78
CA LYS A 246 20.24 -28.11 -6.52
C LYS A 246 20.11 -28.99 -7.76
N ASN A 247 19.28 -28.56 -8.70
CA ASN A 247 19.10 -29.19 -10.00
C ASN A 247 19.42 -28.15 -11.09
N GLU A 248 20.23 -28.53 -12.08
CA GLU A 248 20.73 -27.62 -13.11
C GLU A 248 19.62 -27.05 -14.01
N ASP A 249 18.59 -27.85 -14.33
CA ASP A 249 17.44 -27.41 -15.12
C ASP A 249 16.59 -26.39 -14.35
N ILE A 250 16.32 -26.64 -13.07
CA ILE A 250 15.61 -25.70 -12.19
C ILE A 250 16.39 -24.39 -12.04
N GLU A 251 17.71 -24.47 -11.93
CA GLU A 251 18.57 -23.30 -11.87
C GLU A 251 18.58 -22.49 -13.18
N ALA A 252 18.54 -23.17 -14.33
CA ALA A 252 18.40 -22.52 -15.63
C ALA A 252 17.07 -21.77 -15.75
N LEU A 253 15.95 -22.40 -15.35
CA LEU A 253 14.62 -21.76 -15.32
C LEU A 253 14.59 -20.54 -14.38
N ARG A 254 15.21 -20.66 -13.20
CA ARG A 254 15.30 -19.56 -12.25
C ARG A 254 16.08 -18.37 -12.82
N LYS A 255 17.26 -18.62 -13.41
CA LYS A 255 18.05 -17.58 -14.09
C LYS A 255 17.23 -16.91 -15.19
N GLN A 256 16.58 -17.70 -16.05
CA GLN A 256 15.72 -17.18 -17.09
C GLN A 256 14.61 -16.27 -16.51
N SER A 257 13.89 -16.72 -15.49
CA SER A 257 12.83 -15.91 -14.89
C SER A 257 13.33 -14.62 -14.25
N ILE A 258 14.52 -14.63 -13.65
CA ILE A 258 15.11 -13.41 -13.09
C ILE A 258 15.46 -12.42 -14.20
N GLU A 259 16.07 -12.87 -15.30
CA GLU A 259 16.37 -12.02 -16.45
C GLU A 259 15.08 -11.44 -17.07
N GLU A 260 14.03 -12.25 -17.23
CA GLU A 260 12.71 -11.81 -17.72
C GLU A 260 12.08 -10.72 -16.84
N ARG A 261 12.34 -10.75 -15.52
CA ARG A 261 11.76 -9.82 -14.54
C ARG A 261 12.61 -8.58 -14.29
N LYS A 262 13.90 -8.54 -14.67
CA LYS A 262 14.71 -7.32 -14.51
C LYS A 262 14.06 -6.06 -15.12
N PRO A 263 13.50 -6.08 -16.35
CA PRO A 263 12.82 -4.92 -16.91
C PRO A 263 11.54 -4.54 -16.15
N LEU A 264 10.83 -5.51 -15.57
CA LEU A 264 9.65 -5.26 -14.74
C LEU A 264 10.00 -4.38 -13.53
N PHE A 265 11.08 -4.72 -12.80
CA PHE A 265 11.52 -3.92 -11.65
C PHE A 265 12.06 -2.53 -12.03
N ALA A 266 12.45 -2.33 -13.29
CA ALA A 266 12.84 -1.03 -13.80
C ALA A 266 11.63 -0.10 -14.10
N MET A 267 10.40 -0.62 -14.11
CA MET A 267 9.19 0.17 -14.37
C MET A 267 8.90 1.19 -13.26
N PRO A 268 8.20 2.30 -13.58
CA PRO A 268 7.90 3.36 -12.60
C PRO A 268 7.20 2.86 -11.33
N PHE A 269 6.26 1.91 -11.44
CA PHE A 269 5.50 1.40 -10.30
C PHE A 269 6.39 0.88 -9.16
N PHE A 270 7.36 0.03 -9.45
CA PHE A 270 8.29 -0.50 -8.45
C PHE A 270 9.27 0.54 -7.92
N LYS A 271 9.26 1.73 -8.53
CA LYS A 271 10.05 2.89 -8.16
C LYS A 271 9.23 4.00 -7.47
N GLU A 272 7.95 3.81 -7.20
CA GLU A 272 7.13 4.81 -6.51
C GLU A 272 7.10 4.60 -4.99
N PHE A 273 7.42 3.39 -4.51
CA PHE A 273 7.42 3.08 -3.09
C PHE A 273 8.55 3.83 -2.36
N PRO A 274 8.24 4.57 -1.27
CA PRO A 274 9.26 5.26 -0.47
C PRO A 274 10.14 4.27 0.32
N ILE A 275 9.64 3.06 0.60
CA ILE A 275 10.37 2.02 1.31
C ILE A 275 10.40 0.77 0.44
N VAL A 276 11.59 0.33 0.04
CA VAL A 276 11.80 -0.94 -0.66
C VAL A 276 12.60 -1.86 0.23
N ILE A 277 12.15 -3.10 0.42
CA ILE A 277 12.83 -4.09 1.25
C ILE A 277 13.11 -5.33 0.40
N VAL A 278 14.38 -5.51 0.05
CA VAL A 278 14.86 -6.65 -0.71
C VAL A 278 15.27 -7.74 0.29
N THR A 279 14.38 -8.71 0.51
CA THR A 279 14.54 -9.81 1.48
C THR A 279 15.12 -11.05 0.80
N ALA A 280 16.23 -10.87 0.10
CA ALA A 280 16.72 -11.86 -0.85
C ALA A 280 18.13 -12.40 -0.54
N ASN A 281 18.69 -12.13 0.65
CA ASN A 281 20.03 -12.59 1.02
C ASN A 281 21.06 -12.30 -0.10
N ASP A 282 21.82 -13.28 -0.55
CA ASP A 282 22.81 -13.19 -1.61
C ASP A 282 22.25 -13.27 -3.04
N TYR A 283 20.92 -13.41 -3.24
CA TYR A 283 20.32 -13.49 -4.58
C TYR A 283 20.77 -12.37 -5.52
N PRO A 284 20.72 -11.08 -5.13
CA PRO A 284 21.13 -10.00 -6.04
C PRO A 284 22.57 -10.16 -6.52
N LYS A 285 23.48 -10.59 -5.63
CA LYS A 285 24.87 -10.89 -5.99
C LYS A 285 24.97 -12.13 -6.88
N HIS A 286 24.26 -13.20 -6.53
CA HIS A 286 24.31 -14.49 -7.22
C HIS A 286 23.81 -14.39 -8.66
N TYR A 287 22.72 -13.65 -8.90
CA TYR A 287 22.07 -13.49 -10.21
C TYR A 287 22.39 -12.15 -10.88
N GLN A 288 23.41 -11.43 -10.40
CA GLN A 288 23.89 -10.17 -11.00
C GLN A 288 22.75 -9.15 -11.19
N ILE A 289 21.92 -8.99 -10.15
CA ILE A 289 20.87 -7.98 -10.08
C ILE A 289 21.50 -6.73 -9.47
N ASP A 290 21.74 -5.71 -10.30
CA ASP A 290 22.21 -4.41 -9.85
C ASP A 290 21.05 -3.64 -9.19
N LEU A 291 21.00 -3.66 -7.86
CA LEU A 291 19.97 -2.96 -7.09
C LEU A 291 20.05 -1.44 -7.24
N GLU A 292 21.27 -0.89 -7.39
CA GLU A 292 21.46 0.55 -7.54
C GLU A 292 20.89 1.04 -8.87
N GLN A 293 21.23 0.35 -9.96
CA GLN A 293 20.70 0.64 -11.29
C GLN A 293 19.20 0.37 -11.38
N THR A 294 18.74 -0.77 -10.84
CA THR A 294 17.33 -1.18 -10.95
C THR A 294 16.41 -0.20 -10.24
N PHE A 295 16.76 0.25 -9.03
CA PHE A 295 15.90 1.10 -8.20
C PHE A 295 16.31 2.57 -8.15
N ASN A 296 17.34 2.98 -8.91
CA ASN A 296 17.91 4.33 -8.89
C ASN A 296 18.31 4.79 -7.48
N VAL A 297 19.00 3.92 -6.75
CA VAL A 297 19.49 4.15 -5.38
C VAL A 297 21.00 3.98 -5.31
N LYS A 298 21.62 4.46 -4.24
CA LYS A 298 23.07 4.34 -3.96
C LYS A 298 23.30 3.62 -2.64
N TRP A 299 24.12 2.58 -2.67
CA TRP A 299 24.51 1.84 -1.46
C TRP A 299 25.38 2.73 -0.57
N GLU A 300 25.19 2.66 0.75
CA GLU A 300 26.08 3.32 1.72
C GLU A 300 27.47 2.67 1.86
N GLU A 301 27.80 1.69 1.01
CA GLU A 301 29.08 0.95 1.03
C GLU A 301 29.39 0.29 2.38
N LYS A 302 28.35 0.03 3.16
CA LYS A 302 28.43 -0.54 4.50
C LYS A 302 27.38 -1.62 4.69
N THR A 303 27.83 -2.75 5.21
CA THR A 303 26.97 -3.81 5.76
C THR A 303 26.90 -3.68 7.26
N THR A 304 25.69 -3.62 7.79
CA THR A 304 25.45 -3.59 9.23
C THR A 304 25.03 -4.98 9.71
N GLU A 305 25.85 -5.58 10.57
CA GLU A 305 25.53 -6.85 11.23
C GLU A 305 24.59 -6.64 12.41
N VAL A 306 23.64 -7.57 12.60
CA VAL A 306 22.66 -7.55 13.69
C VAL A 306 22.62 -8.91 14.36
N GLY A 307 23.38 -9.05 15.46
CA GLY A 307 23.56 -10.33 16.14
C GLY A 307 24.14 -11.42 15.21
N ASN A 308 23.78 -12.68 15.46
CA ASN A 308 24.34 -13.80 14.70
C ASN A 308 23.55 -14.06 13.40
N LYS A 309 24.24 -14.02 12.25
CA LYS A 309 23.69 -14.31 10.90
C LYS A 309 22.60 -13.37 10.39
N ASN A 310 22.35 -12.21 11.01
CA ASN A 310 21.50 -11.17 10.42
C ASN A 310 22.34 -9.96 10.04
N TRP A 311 21.95 -9.31 8.96
CA TRP A 311 22.61 -8.15 8.44
C TRP A 311 21.64 -7.36 7.58
N TYR A 312 21.93 -6.10 7.31
CA TYR A 312 21.26 -5.31 6.29
C TYR A 312 22.22 -4.29 5.65
N ASN A 313 21.89 -3.91 4.42
CA ASN A 313 22.54 -2.87 3.64
C ASN A 313 21.51 -1.78 3.34
N LEU A 314 21.91 -0.51 3.48
CA LEU A 314 21.05 0.63 3.18
C LEU A 314 21.44 1.25 1.86
N HIS A 315 20.43 1.58 1.07
CA HIS A 315 20.59 2.33 -0.16
C HIS A 315 19.59 3.49 -0.18
N PHE A 316 20.00 4.63 -0.74
CA PHE A 316 19.17 5.83 -0.79
C PHE A 316 19.04 6.36 -2.21
N SER A 317 17.85 6.86 -2.57
CA SER A 317 17.69 7.61 -3.82
C SER A 317 18.42 8.94 -3.75
N LYS A 318 18.83 9.48 -4.91
CA LYS A 318 19.57 10.76 -5.00
C LYS A 318 18.83 11.94 -4.34
N ASP A 319 17.51 11.92 -4.37
CA ASP A 319 16.65 12.95 -3.76
C ASP A 319 16.29 12.66 -2.30
N ASN A 320 16.82 11.58 -1.71
CA ASN A 320 16.52 11.10 -0.36
C ASN A 320 15.02 10.89 -0.09
N LYS A 321 14.21 10.63 -1.14
CA LYS A 321 12.78 10.30 -0.99
C LYS A 321 12.49 8.82 -0.91
N ARG A 322 13.52 7.98 -1.02
CA ARG A 322 13.39 6.54 -0.91
C ARG A 322 14.58 5.89 -0.23
N ILE A 323 14.26 4.90 0.57
CA ILE A 323 15.20 3.95 1.16
C ILE A 323 14.96 2.57 0.57
N LEU A 324 16.05 1.90 0.17
CA LEU A 324 16.06 0.47 -0.13
C LEU A 324 16.90 -0.24 0.93
N ILE A 325 16.33 -1.27 1.53
CA ILE A 325 16.97 -2.10 2.57
C ILE A 325 17.16 -3.49 1.99
N HIS A 326 18.41 -3.87 1.76
CA HIS A 326 18.76 -5.22 1.31
C HIS A 326 19.20 -6.07 2.50
N THR A 327 18.57 -7.22 2.70
CA THR A 327 18.81 -8.09 3.86
C THR A 327 18.57 -9.56 3.49
N ARG A 328 18.84 -10.45 4.46
CA ARG A 328 18.46 -11.87 4.38
C ARG A 328 16.95 -12.04 4.20
N GLN A 329 16.53 -13.23 3.78
CA GLN A 329 15.10 -13.57 3.78
C GLN A 329 14.47 -13.37 5.15
N LEU A 330 13.33 -12.70 5.20
CA LEU A 330 12.53 -12.53 6.42
C LEU A 330 11.66 -13.78 6.69
N SER A 331 12.23 -14.97 6.54
CA SER A 331 11.57 -16.27 6.75
C SER A 331 12.04 -16.93 8.06
N ASN A 332 12.37 -18.22 8.04
CA ASN A 332 12.79 -18.96 9.23
C ASN A 332 14.15 -18.47 9.75
N GLY A 333 14.26 -18.32 11.08
CA GLY A 333 15.51 -18.00 11.77
C GLY A 333 15.91 -16.53 11.78
N VAL A 334 14.99 -15.63 11.41
CA VAL A 334 15.17 -14.17 11.52
C VAL A 334 14.97 -13.72 12.97
N SER A 335 15.86 -12.86 13.46
CA SER A 335 15.73 -12.32 14.81
C SER A 335 14.71 -11.19 14.86
N ASN A 336 14.01 -11.04 15.99
CA ASN A 336 13.19 -9.85 16.24
C ASN A 336 14.05 -8.58 16.25
N GLU A 337 15.32 -8.69 16.68
CA GLU A 337 16.30 -7.60 16.66
C GLU A 337 16.52 -7.04 15.25
N LEU A 338 16.64 -7.91 14.23
CA LEU A 338 16.75 -7.44 12.83
C LEU A 338 15.50 -6.66 12.41
N ILE A 339 14.31 -7.17 12.71
CA ILE A 339 13.04 -6.53 12.35
C ILE A 339 12.94 -5.14 13.01
N THR A 340 13.24 -5.06 14.31
CA THR A 340 13.25 -3.80 15.06
C THR A 340 14.26 -2.81 14.49
N THR A 341 15.48 -3.27 14.17
CA THR A 341 16.53 -2.41 13.61
C THR A 341 16.14 -1.88 12.23
N ILE A 342 15.62 -2.74 11.33
CA ILE A 342 15.10 -2.31 10.03
C ILE A 342 14.00 -1.26 10.21
N ALA A 343 13.04 -1.50 11.11
CA ALA A 343 11.97 -0.55 11.38
C ALA A 343 12.49 0.80 11.89
N ASN A 344 13.54 0.79 12.72
CA ASN A 344 14.17 2.00 13.23
C ASN A 344 14.89 2.78 12.13
N GLU A 345 15.60 2.13 11.21
CA GLU A 345 16.23 2.81 10.07
C GLU A 345 15.18 3.47 9.17
N VAL A 346 14.07 2.78 8.87
CA VAL A 346 12.95 3.37 8.13
C VAL A 346 12.36 4.58 8.87
N LYS A 347 12.13 4.46 10.19
CA LYS A 347 11.60 5.58 10.99
C LYS A 347 12.55 6.77 11.04
N LYS A 348 13.87 6.55 11.04
CA LYS A 348 14.86 7.64 10.94
C LYS A 348 14.80 8.32 9.58
N PHE A 349 14.64 7.53 8.53
CA PHE A 349 14.53 8.03 7.15
C PHE A 349 13.26 8.84 6.90
N LEU A 350 12.13 8.48 7.52
CA LEU A 350 10.85 9.18 7.37
C LEU A 350 10.73 10.47 8.21
N LYS A 351 11.71 10.78 9.06
CA LYS A 351 11.78 12.04 9.82
C LYS A 351 12.50 13.09 9.00
#